data_AF-A0AAN5CDG4-F1
#
_entry.id   AF-A0AAN5CDG4-F1
#
_cell.length_a   1.000
_cell.length_b   1.000
_cell.length_c   1.000
_cell.angle_alpha   90.00
_cell.angle_beta   90.00
_cell.angle_gamma   90.00
#
_symmetry.space_group_name_H-M   'P 1'
#
loop_
_entity.id
_entity.type
_entity.pdbx_description
1 polymer ?
#
loop_
_entity_poly.entity_id
_entity_poly.type
_entity_poly.pdbx_seq_one_letter_code
_entity_poly.pdbx_strand_id
1 'polypeptide(L)'
;RKKEGFIDEQDTPELNQVYNVGTTSSYALSDSDLAEDELRLRGLGVPTYEGESPDELALVRGASKFGLNLSNRSANSVTFEGKDGRETKLEVLCTLPFDNVRKGMSVCVVG
;
A
#
# COMPACT_ATOMS: atom_id res chain seq x y z
N ARG A 1 32.92 33.17 12.84
CA ARG A 1 33.14 32.93 11.40
C ARG A 1 32.87 31.45 11.14
N LYS A 2 31.75 31.12 10.47
CA LYS A 2 31.45 29.78 9.96
C LYS A 2 32.55 29.39 8.96
N LYS A 3 33.14 28.21 9.09
CA LYS A 3 33.75 27.51 7.95
C LYS A 3 32.77 26.41 7.59
N GLU A 4 32.20 26.53 6.40
CA GLU A 4 31.35 25.50 5.80
C GLU A 4 32.19 24.24 5.61
N GLY A 5 31.70 23.13 6.18
CA GLY A 5 32.29 21.82 6.03
C GLY A 5 32.09 21.34 4.61
N PHE A 6 33.16 21.38 3.84
CA PHE A 6 33.39 20.60 2.64
C PHE A 6 33.19 19.12 2.99
N ILE A 7 32.26 18.45 2.31
CA ILE A 7 32.05 17.01 2.46
C ILE A 7 33.07 16.34 1.55
N ASP A 8 34.04 15.67 2.15
CA ASP A 8 35.06 14.91 1.44
C ASP A 8 34.40 13.66 0.82
N GLU A 9 34.77 13.32 -0.41
CA GLU A 9 34.20 12.20 -1.19
C GLU A 9 34.55 10.81 -0.62
N GLN A 10 35.08 10.75 0.61
CA GLN A 10 35.44 9.53 1.33
C GLN A 10 34.50 9.17 2.49
N ASP A 11 33.45 9.96 2.74
CA ASP A 11 32.41 9.67 3.76
C ASP A 11 31.17 8.96 3.20
N THR A 12 31.28 8.26 2.07
CA THR A 12 30.26 7.27 1.67
C THR A 12 30.50 5.97 2.44
N PRO A 13 29.61 5.56 3.37
CA PRO A 13 29.77 4.28 4.04
C PRO A 13 29.63 3.14 3.03
N GLU A 14 30.59 2.20 3.04
CA GLU A 14 30.52 1.03 2.17
C GLU A 14 29.24 0.22 2.42
N LEU A 15 28.61 -0.20 1.32
CA LEU A 15 27.32 -0.88 1.20
C LEU A 15 27.11 -2.11 2.11
N ASN A 16 28.17 -2.63 2.73
CA ASN A 16 28.15 -3.87 3.51
C ASN A 16 28.09 -3.69 5.03
N GLN A 17 28.07 -2.47 5.57
CA GLN A 17 27.96 -2.27 7.03
C GLN A 17 26.54 -2.06 7.56
N VAL A 18 25.53 -1.95 6.69
CA VAL A 18 24.14 -1.68 7.11
C VAL A 18 23.38 -2.94 7.57
N TYR A 19 23.95 -4.14 7.41
CA TYR A 19 23.24 -5.39 7.71
C TYR A 19 23.23 -5.84 9.18
N ASN A 20 23.91 -5.12 10.09
CA ASN A 20 24.05 -5.54 11.49
C ASN A 20 23.47 -4.57 12.52
N VAL A 21 22.35 -3.94 12.19
CA VAL A 21 21.42 -3.45 13.22
C VAL A 21 20.06 -4.04 12.89
N GLY A 22 19.58 -4.95 13.74
CA GLY A 22 18.24 -5.56 13.67
C GLY A 22 17.11 -4.57 13.92
N THR A 23 17.20 -3.36 13.35
CA THR A 23 16.05 -2.53 13.07
C THR A 23 15.62 -2.93 11.67
N THR A 24 14.66 -3.87 11.61
CA THR A 24 13.83 -4.02 10.43
C THR A 24 13.41 -2.60 10.01
N SER A 25 13.73 -2.21 8.78
CA SER A 25 12.99 -1.10 8.19
C SER A 25 11.53 -1.48 8.33
N SER A 26 10.77 -0.74 9.14
CA SER A 26 9.36 -1.03 9.45
C SER A 26 8.47 -1.08 8.21
N TYR A 27 9.00 -0.70 7.05
CA TYR A 27 8.34 -0.70 5.76
C TYR A 27 8.77 -1.85 4.84
N ALA A 28 9.88 -2.54 5.12
CA ALA A 28 10.33 -3.69 4.35
C ALA A 28 9.82 -4.97 5.02
N LEU A 29 8.63 -5.40 4.61
CA LEU A 29 8.07 -6.68 5.03
C LEU A 29 8.83 -7.80 4.30
N SER A 30 9.30 -8.81 5.03
CA SER A 30 9.83 -10.02 4.41
C SER A 30 8.71 -10.84 3.77
N ASP A 31 9.04 -11.71 2.82
CA ASP A 31 8.06 -12.61 2.18
C ASP A 31 7.33 -13.49 3.22
N SER A 32 8.02 -13.86 4.31
CA SER A 32 7.43 -14.56 5.45
C SER A 32 6.37 -13.73 6.18
N ASP A 33 6.64 -12.43 6.39
CA ASP A 33 5.70 -11.54 7.09
C ASP A 33 4.43 -11.32 6.26
N LEU A 34 4.55 -11.24 4.93
CA LEU A 34 3.42 -11.14 4.02
C LEU A 34 2.53 -12.40 4.06
N ALA A 35 3.14 -13.58 4.16
CA ALA A 35 2.42 -14.84 4.23
C ALA A 35 1.65 -15.03 5.54
N GLU A 36 2.25 -14.64 6.68
CA GLU A 36 1.54 -14.67 7.97
C GLU A 36 0.36 -13.70 7.99
N ASP A 37 0.52 -12.51 7.40
CA ASP A 37 -0.56 -11.53 7.32
C ASP A 37 -1.70 -12.00 6.43
N GLU A 38 -1.42 -12.70 5.32
CA GLU A 38 -2.47 -13.34 4.52
C GLU A 38 -3.25 -14.37 5.34
N LEU A 39 -2.57 -15.19 6.15
CA LEU A 39 -3.23 -16.18 7.00
C LEU A 39 -4.10 -15.50 8.07
N ARG A 40 -3.62 -14.40 8.67
CA ARG A 40 -4.38 -13.58 9.61
C ARG A 40 -5.62 -12.98 8.95
N LEU A 41 -5.48 -12.37 7.78
CA LEU A 41 -6.59 -11.76 7.03
C LEU A 41 -7.64 -12.82 6.66
N ARG A 42 -7.22 -14.01 6.24
CA ARG A 42 -8.14 -15.14 6.01
C ARG A 42 -8.87 -15.56 7.28
N GLY A 43 -8.20 -15.60 8.43
CA GLY A 43 -8.81 -15.89 9.73
C GLY A 43 -9.83 -14.84 10.18
N LEU A 44 -9.70 -13.61 9.69
CA LEU A 44 -10.63 -12.50 9.93
C LEU A 44 -11.77 -12.43 8.90
N GLY A 45 -11.84 -13.37 7.95
CA GLY A 45 -12.86 -13.37 6.90
C GLY A 45 -12.67 -12.27 5.85
N VAL A 46 -11.48 -11.67 5.75
CA VAL A 46 -11.18 -10.66 4.73
C VAL A 46 -11.11 -11.35 3.35
N PRO A 47 -11.73 -10.78 2.31
CA PRO A 47 -11.70 -11.34 0.96
C PRO A 47 -10.27 -11.48 0.40
N THR A 48 -10.07 -12.44 -0.49
CA THR A 48 -8.87 -12.47 -1.32
C THR A 48 -9.04 -11.50 -2.48
N TYR A 49 -8.10 -10.57 -2.65
CA TYR A 49 -8.13 -9.55 -3.68
C TYR A 49 -7.41 -9.99 -4.95
N GLU A 50 -8.00 -9.65 -6.11
CA GLU A 50 -7.41 -9.79 -7.44
C GLU A 50 -7.31 -8.40 -8.09
N GLY A 51 -6.26 -8.16 -8.87
CA GLY A 51 -5.94 -6.86 -9.47
C GLY A 51 -5.07 -7.04 -10.70
N GLU A 52 -4.99 -6.00 -11.53
CA GLU A 52 -4.24 -6.04 -12.79
C GLU A 52 -2.73 -5.92 -12.56
N SER A 53 -2.35 -5.45 -11.38
CA SER A 53 -0.98 -5.15 -11.01
C SER A 53 -0.68 -5.48 -9.53
N PRO A 54 0.58 -5.82 -9.19
CA PRO A 54 0.95 -6.20 -7.83
C PRO A 54 0.91 -5.02 -6.85
N ASP A 55 1.12 -3.80 -7.32
CA ASP A 55 1.06 -2.57 -6.53
C ASP A 55 -0.37 -2.23 -6.13
N GLU A 56 -1.36 -2.36 -7.03
CA GLU A 56 -2.78 -2.22 -6.68
C GLU A 56 -3.19 -3.19 -5.58
N LEU A 57 -2.77 -4.46 -5.68
CA LEU A 57 -3.04 -5.48 -4.67
C LEU A 57 -2.38 -5.14 -3.33
N ALA A 58 -1.13 -4.69 -3.34
CA ALA A 58 -0.42 -4.30 -2.13
C ALA A 58 -1.13 -3.15 -1.41
N LEU A 59 -1.64 -2.16 -2.14
CA LEU A 59 -2.39 -1.04 -1.59
C LEU A 59 -3.71 -1.49 -0.93
N VAL A 60 -4.50 -2.31 -1.62
CA VAL A 60 -5.78 -2.82 -1.08
C VAL A 60 -5.54 -3.69 0.16
N ARG A 61 -4.55 -4.58 0.12
CA ARG A 61 -4.18 -5.41 1.27
C ARG A 61 -3.69 -4.55 2.44
N GLY A 62 -2.91 -3.52 2.17
CA GLY A 62 -2.49 -2.54 3.17
C GLY A 62 -3.70 -1.89 3.85
N ALA A 63 -4.67 -1.41 3.08
CA ALA A 63 -5.90 -0.82 3.61
C ALA A 63 -6.67 -1.80 4.52
N SER A 64 -6.78 -3.07 4.13
CA SER A 64 -7.41 -4.11 4.96
C SER A 64 -6.72 -4.33 6.30
N LYS A 65 -5.38 -4.26 6.35
CA LYS A 65 -4.63 -4.33 7.63
C LYS A 65 -4.97 -3.15 8.55
N PHE A 66 -5.33 -2.01 7.98
CA PHE A 66 -5.86 -0.86 8.71
C PHE A 66 -7.38 -0.91 8.87
N GLY A 67 -8.03 -2.06 8.71
CA GLY A 67 -9.48 -2.23 8.93
C GLY A 67 -10.35 -1.45 7.95
N LEU A 68 -9.85 -1.21 6.73
CA LEU A 68 -10.64 -0.74 5.60
C LEU A 68 -10.71 -1.87 4.58
N ASN A 69 -11.77 -2.67 4.67
CA ASN A 69 -11.94 -3.85 3.83
C ASN A 69 -12.80 -3.53 2.62
N LEU A 70 -12.24 -3.67 1.43
CA LEU A 70 -13.02 -3.60 0.19
C LEU A 70 -13.93 -4.83 0.12
N SER A 71 -15.25 -4.64 0.12
CA SER A 71 -16.25 -5.73 0.12
C SER A 71 -16.79 -6.00 -1.28
N ASN A 72 -17.00 -4.96 -2.09
CA ASN A 72 -17.52 -5.09 -3.44
C ASN A 72 -17.01 -3.96 -4.36
N ARG A 73 -16.83 -4.28 -5.64
CA ARG A 73 -16.51 -3.34 -6.71
C ARG A 73 -17.31 -3.71 -7.95
N SER A 74 -18.08 -2.76 -8.47
CA SER A 74 -18.72 -2.83 -9.77
C SER A 74 -18.25 -1.66 -10.65
N ALA A 75 -18.69 -1.62 -11.91
CA ALA A 75 -18.38 -0.51 -12.81
C ALA A 75 -18.92 0.85 -12.34
N ASN A 76 -19.95 0.85 -11.49
CA ASN A 76 -20.69 2.04 -11.04
C ASN A 76 -20.68 2.24 -9.52
N SER A 77 -20.09 1.34 -8.74
CA SER A 77 -20.02 1.50 -7.30
C SER A 77 -18.86 0.77 -6.67
N VAL A 78 -18.41 1.28 -5.54
CA VAL A 78 -17.41 0.65 -4.68
C VAL A 78 -17.97 0.62 -3.27
N THR A 79 -17.90 -0.53 -2.63
CA THR A 79 -18.36 -0.71 -1.26
C THR A 79 -17.22 -1.22 -0.40
N PHE A 80 -17.03 -0.58 0.76
CA PHE A 80 -16.02 -0.97 1.72
C PHE A 80 -16.56 -0.90 3.15
N GLU A 81 -16.00 -1.73 4.02
CA GLU A 81 -16.30 -1.77 5.45
C GLU A 81 -15.20 -1.05 6.22
N GLY A 82 -15.59 -0.12 7.09
CA GLY A 82 -14.68 0.59 7.98
C GLY A 82 -14.38 -0.19 9.27
N LYS A 83 -13.43 0.33 10.06
CA LYS A 83 -13.02 -0.25 11.36
C LYS A 83 -14.18 -0.42 12.35
N ASP A 84 -15.23 0.39 12.21
CA ASP A 84 -16.43 0.36 13.03
C ASP A 84 -17.48 -0.65 12.54
N GLY A 85 -17.15 -1.44 11.52
CA GLY A 85 -18.04 -2.40 10.89
C GLY A 85 -19.11 -1.77 10.01
N ARG A 86 -19.04 -0.45 9.75
CA ARG A 86 -20.01 0.22 8.88
C ARG A 86 -19.61 0.06 7.43
N GLU A 87 -20.57 -0.38 6.63
CA GLU A 87 -20.45 -0.45 5.19
C GLU A 87 -20.73 0.92 4.57
N THR A 88 -19.78 1.42 3.78
CA THR A 88 -19.88 2.67 3.01
C THR A 88 -19.88 2.34 1.53
N LYS A 89 -20.89 2.83 0.81
CA LYS A 89 -21.01 2.68 -0.63
C LYS A 89 -20.77 4.01 -1.32
N LEU A 90 -19.85 4.02 -2.27
CA LEU A 90 -19.55 5.13 -3.15
C LEU A 90 -20.08 4.83 -4.55
N GLU A 91 -20.68 5.82 -5.20
CA GLU A 91 -21.03 5.75 -6.61
C GLU A 91 -19.85 6.22 -7.46
N VAL A 92 -19.50 5.43 -8.48
CA VAL A 92 -18.42 5.74 -9.42
C VAL A 92 -19.02 6.52 -10.59
N LEU A 93 -18.62 7.79 -10.70
CA LEU A 93 -19.10 8.69 -11.76
C LEU A 93 -18.24 8.57 -13.02
N CYS A 94 -16.93 8.38 -12.85
CA CYS A 94 -15.99 8.28 -13.96
C CYS A 94 -14.72 7.54 -13.53
N THR A 95 -14.17 6.74 -14.43
CA THR A 95 -12.85 6.11 -14.29
C THR A 95 -11.97 6.57 -15.44
N LEU A 96 -10.84 7.22 -15.12
CA LEU A 96 -9.78 7.55 -16.06
C LEU A 96 -8.69 6.47 -15.92
N PRO A 97 -8.61 5.50 -16.85
CA PRO A 97 -7.71 4.37 -16.73
C PRO A 97 -6.25 4.83 -16.70
N PHE A 98 -5.37 3.92 -16.27
CA PHE A 98 -3.95 4.18 -16.32
C PHE A 98 -3.49 4.49 -17.74
N ASP A 99 -2.73 5.58 -17.89
CA ASP A 99 -2.13 5.99 -19.14
C ASP A 99 -0.63 6.25 -18.93
N ASN A 100 0.21 5.69 -19.79
CA ASN A 100 1.67 5.79 -19.70
C ASN A 100 2.19 7.22 -19.95
N VAL A 101 1.44 8.06 -20.67
CA VAL A 101 1.81 9.47 -20.88
C VAL A 101 1.50 10.28 -19.62
N ARG A 102 0.31 10.10 -19.05
CA ARG A 102 -0.14 10.79 -17.83
C ARG A 102 0.44 10.19 -16.53
N LYS A 103 0.98 8.97 -16.60
CA LYS A 103 1.58 8.18 -15.50
C LYS A 103 0.67 8.03 -14.29
N GLY A 104 -0.63 7.87 -14.51
CA GLY A 104 -1.58 7.76 -13.40
C GLY A 104 -2.97 7.29 -13.81
N MET A 105 -3.70 6.82 -12.79
CA MET A 105 -5.11 6.44 -12.85
C MET A 105 -5.92 7.38 -11.94
N SER A 106 -7.17 7.65 -12.27
CA SER A 106 -8.06 8.43 -11.41
C SER A 106 -9.48 7.89 -11.45
N VAL A 107 -10.18 7.94 -10.32
CA VAL A 107 -11.60 7.56 -10.21
C VAL A 107 -12.33 8.69 -9.52
N CYS A 108 -13.41 9.18 -10.12
CA CYS A 108 -14.30 10.17 -9.54
C CYS A 108 -15.47 9.47 -8.86
N VAL A 109 -15.70 9.78 -7.59
CA VAL A 109 -16.73 9.14 -6.77
C VAL A 109 -17.58 10.18 -6.02
N VAL A 110 -18.80 9.79 -5.66
CA VAL A 110 -19.68 10.51 -4.74
C VAL A 110 -20.14 9.56 -3.63
N GLY A 111 -20.25 10.06 -2.40
CA GLY A 111 -20.59 9.31 -1.20
C GLY A 111 -21.46 10.10 -0.24
#